data_AF-A0A8T3QKB1-F1
#
_entry.id   AF-A0A8T3QKB1-F1
#
_cell.length_a   1.000
_cell.length_b   1.000
_cell.length_c   1.000
_cell.angle_alpha   90.00
_cell.angle_beta   90.00
_cell.angle_gamma   90.00
#
_symmetry.space_group_name_H-M   'P 1'
#
loop_
_entity.id
_entity.type
_entity.pdbx_description
1 polymer ?
#
loop_
_entity_poly.entity_id
_entity_poly.type
_entity_poly.pdbx_seq_one_letter_code
_entity_poly.pdbx_strand_id
1 'polypeptide(L)'
;MQRFGPADITRGLLQTAFGRGAAGLLVVSLATASCGEATPSPENDRPAPTPATQGPTSSVTASGIVLAASLNVAQVPPGQPLVATVRATNTSNRPIKYLGGDATCVATASLWVDFSGLKLDEGRTWPGVQGDVKDGLIRATKEPVSLAAVGAPRSGCDIVSGASKLAPTESVSTTAIWDGRLSGGYPTPAGSYEVKVRFLVEAADGVKSEVLTSVPFRVVGSWNVNPPGKAIDIMLSQPKLAAWLADHPQERWSEIHFMFSSSNRYELEIAAVDGQTIRVAVAGQGYGPTTVAVS
;
A
#
# COMPACT_ATOMS: atom_id res chain seq x y z
N MET A 1 -38.85 -0.21 8.41
CA MET A 1 -37.93 -0.89 7.46
C MET A 1 -37.86 -0.06 6.19
N GLN A 2 -36.87 0.83 6.09
CA GLN A 2 -36.55 1.57 4.87
C GLN A 2 -35.09 1.29 4.55
N ARG A 3 -34.84 0.81 3.33
CA ARG A 3 -33.51 0.57 2.78
C ARG A 3 -33.00 1.90 2.22
N PHE A 4 -31.85 2.37 2.69
CA PHE A 4 -31.11 3.45 2.05
C PHE A 4 -29.88 2.85 1.36
N GLY A 5 -29.73 3.20 0.08
CA GLY A 5 -28.66 2.72 -0.81
C GLY A 5 -27.30 3.36 -0.49
N PRO A 6 -26.24 2.89 -1.16
CA PRO A 6 -24.88 3.33 -0.90
C PRO A 6 -24.69 4.77 -1.38
N ALA A 7 -24.33 5.66 -0.46
CA ALA A 7 -23.82 6.97 -0.81
C ALA A 7 -22.38 6.82 -1.32
N ASP A 8 -22.15 7.30 -2.55
CA ASP A 8 -20.85 7.44 -3.17
C ASP A 8 -19.91 8.28 -2.30
N ILE A 9 -18.94 7.61 -1.65
CA ILE A 9 -17.79 8.26 -1.04
C ILE A 9 -16.78 8.52 -2.15
N THR A 10 -16.92 9.69 -2.76
CA THR A 10 -15.99 10.21 -3.76
C THR A 10 -14.61 10.38 -3.13
N ARG A 11 -13.61 9.71 -3.71
CA ARG A 11 -12.18 9.80 -3.36
C ARG A 11 -11.69 11.24 -3.39
N GLY A 12 -11.27 11.76 -2.24
CA GLY A 12 -10.42 12.95 -2.11
C GLY A 12 -9.03 12.56 -1.64
N LEU A 13 -8.11 12.27 -2.58
CA LEU A 13 -6.68 12.18 -2.29
C LEU A 13 -6.12 13.60 -2.31
N LEU A 14 -5.79 14.17 -1.14
CA LEU A 14 -5.08 15.44 -1.03
C LEU A 14 -3.65 15.24 -0.53
N GLN A 15 -2.76 15.90 -1.26
CA GLN A 15 -1.31 15.76 -1.26
C GLN A 15 -0.68 16.43 -0.03
N THR A 16 0.29 15.77 0.57
CA THR A 16 1.25 16.38 1.51
C THR A 16 2.26 17.24 0.75
N ALA A 17 2.37 18.53 1.11
CA ALA A 17 3.48 19.39 0.71
C ALA A 17 4.18 19.97 1.94
N PHE A 18 5.34 19.41 2.31
CA PHE A 18 6.34 20.07 3.17
C PHE A 18 7.74 19.61 2.78
N GLY A 19 8.66 20.56 2.62
CA GLY A 19 10.09 20.28 2.46
C GLY A 19 10.87 21.46 1.91
N ARG A 20 11.27 22.38 2.81
CA ARG A 20 12.16 23.51 2.56
C ARG A 20 13.51 23.05 2.01
N GLY A 21 13.98 23.70 0.94
CA GLY A 21 15.29 23.49 0.35
C GLY A 21 16.42 24.12 1.19
N ALA A 22 17.47 23.36 1.40
CA ALA A 22 18.79 23.85 1.77
C ALA A 22 19.70 23.70 0.54
N ALA A 23 20.21 24.81 0.02
CA ALA A 23 21.17 24.84 -1.07
C ALA A 23 22.56 24.46 -0.53
N GLY A 24 23.02 23.24 -0.86
CA GLY A 24 24.37 22.77 -0.59
C GLY A 24 25.23 22.86 -1.85
N LEU A 25 26.27 23.70 -1.79
CA LEU A 25 27.32 23.88 -2.79
C LEU A 25 28.02 22.54 -3.11
N LEU A 26 28.07 22.16 -4.38
CA LEU A 26 28.81 20.97 -4.84
C LEU A 26 30.19 21.41 -5.35
N VAL A 27 31.24 21.12 -4.59
CA VAL A 27 32.64 21.31 -5.00
C VAL A 27 33.09 20.05 -5.74
N VAL A 28 33.38 20.19 -7.03
CA VAL A 28 33.97 19.12 -7.86
C VAL A 28 35.49 19.15 -7.67
N SER A 29 36.04 18.17 -6.96
CA SER A 29 37.48 17.94 -6.90
C SER A 29 37.87 16.90 -7.97
N LEU A 30 38.64 17.34 -8.95
CA LEU A 30 39.30 16.49 -9.95
C LEU A 30 40.48 15.78 -9.28
N ALA A 31 40.35 14.47 -9.04
CA ALA A 31 41.48 13.62 -8.66
C ALA A 31 42.14 13.08 -9.94
N THR A 32 43.43 13.37 -10.08
CA THR A 32 44.30 12.84 -11.14
C THR A 32 44.59 11.36 -10.88
N ALA A 33 44.32 10.51 -11.87
CA ALA A 33 44.64 9.09 -11.84
C ALA A 33 46.15 8.89 -12.00
N SER A 34 46.76 8.17 -11.06
CA SER A 34 48.12 7.64 -11.18
C SER A 34 48.02 6.13 -11.44
N CYS A 35 48.59 5.66 -12.56
CA CYS A 35 48.72 4.23 -12.84
C CYS A 35 49.81 3.64 -11.95
N GLY A 36 49.42 2.91 -10.91
CA GLY A 36 50.30 2.01 -10.17
C GLY A 36 50.11 0.57 -10.64
N GLU A 37 51.19 -0.13 -10.96
CA GLU A 37 51.21 -1.55 -11.29
C GLU A 37 50.63 -2.39 -10.14
N ALA A 38 49.65 -3.24 -10.46
CA ALA A 38 48.97 -4.10 -9.51
C ALA A 38 49.78 -5.38 -9.24
N THR A 39 50.17 -5.56 -7.98
CA THR A 39 50.66 -6.84 -7.44
C THR A 39 49.53 -7.89 -7.54
N PRO A 40 49.80 -9.14 -7.98
CA PRO A 40 48.79 -10.18 -8.00
C PRO A 40 48.34 -10.52 -6.57
N SER A 41 47.09 -10.19 -6.24
CA SER A 41 46.43 -10.62 -5.00
C SER A 41 46.17 -12.13 -5.03
N PRO A 42 46.35 -12.86 -3.93
CA PRO A 42 45.97 -14.26 -3.83
C PRO A 42 44.44 -14.38 -3.92
N GLU A 43 43.98 -14.79 -5.09
CA GLU A 43 42.63 -15.24 -5.38
C GLU A 43 42.47 -16.66 -4.84
N ASN A 44 42.00 -16.81 -3.60
CA ASN A 44 41.30 -18.02 -3.15
C ASN A 44 40.59 -17.77 -1.81
N ASP A 45 39.39 -18.37 -1.68
CA ASP A 45 38.47 -18.33 -0.54
C ASP A 45 37.50 -17.14 -0.43
N ARG A 46 36.96 -16.64 -1.55
CA ARG A 46 35.62 -16.04 -1.48
C ARG A 46 34.60 -17.18 -1.47
N PRO A 47 33.86 -17.42 -0.37
CA PRO A 47 32.82 -18.44 -0.37
C PRO A 47 31.86 -18.16 -1.52
N ALA A 48 31.53 -19.20 -2.27
CA ALA A 48 30.56 -19.12 -3.36
C ALA A 48 29.29 -18.43 -2.83
N PRO A 49 28.72 -17.45 -3.56
CA PRO A 49 27.50 -16.80 -3.13
C PRO A 49 26.44 -17.88 -2.93
N THR A 50 25.96 -18.03 -1.69
CA THR A 50 24.85 -18.90 -1.37
C THR A 50 23.70 -18.56 -2.31
N PRO A 51 23.09 -19.53 -3.03
CA PRO A 51 21.96 -19.25 -3.90
C PRO A 51 20.90 -18.48 -3.10
N ALA A 52 20.57 -17.27 -3.54
CA ALA A 52 19.47 -16.52 -2.94
C ALA A 52 18.25 -17.44 -2.98
N THR A 53 17.69 -17.78 -1.81
CA THR A 53 16.48 -18.59 -1.72
C THR A 53 15.40 -17.86 -2.51
N GLN A 54 15.06 -18.37 -3.70
CA GLN A 54 14.01 -17.78 -4.51
C GLN A 54 12.72 -17.78 -3.69
N GLY A 55 12.09 -16.61 -3.55
CA GLY A 55 10.78 -16.53 -2.93
C GLY A 55 9.70 -17.19 -3.79
N PRO A 56 8.46 -17.23 -3.29
CA PRO A 56 7.36 -17.89 -3.96
C PRO A 56 7.07 -17.25 -5.32
N THR A 57 6.64 -18.08 -6.26
CA THR A 57 6.28 -17.69 -7.62
C THR A 57 4.89 -18.17 -7.98
N SER A 58 4.25 -17.49 -8.92
CA SER A 58 2.98 -17.92 -9.52
C SER A 58 2.95 -17.50 -10.98
N SER A 59 2.30 -18.30 -11.82
CA SER A 59 2.19 -18.03 -13.25
C SER A 59 0.84 -18.49 -13.77
N VAL A 60 0.21 -17.68 -14.60
CA VAL A 60 -1.05 -17.99 -15.28
C VAL A 60 -0.96 -17.63 -16.76
N THR A 61 -1.64 -18.38 -17.61
CA THR A 61 -1.73 -18.10 -19.05
C THR A 61 -3.18 -17.83 -19.42
N ALA A 62 -3.47 -16.64 -19.92
CA ALA A 62 -4.79 -16.25 -20.40
C ALA A 62 -4.69 -15.10 -21.40
N SER A 63 -5.65 -15.00 -22.33
CA SER A 63 -5.72 -13.91 -23.32
C SER A 63 -4.44 -13.70 -24.15
N GLY A 64 -3.66 -14.77 -24.40
CA GLY A 64 -2.38 -14.69 -25.10
C GLY A 64 -1.23 -14.08 -24.29
N ILE A 65 -1.42 -13.91 -22.98
CA ILE A 65 -0.43 -13.43 -22.02
C ILE A 65 -0.05 -14.56 -21.05
N VAL A 66 1.24 -14.73 -20.79
CA VAL A 66 1.74 -15.38 -19.58
C VAL A 66 2.03 -14.30 -18.55
N LEU A 67 1.30 -14.31 -17.45
CA LEU A 67 1.49 -13.41 -16.31
C LEU A 67 2.19 -14.18 -15.20
N ALA A 68 3.46 -13.85 -14.98
CA ALA A 68 4.30 -14.41 -13.94
C ALA A 68 4.54 -13.38 -12.83
N ALA A 69 4.43 -13.81 -11.58
CA ALA A 69 4.70 -13.00 -10.40
C ALA A 69 5.63 -13.76 -9.46
N SER A 70 6.51 -13.02 -8.79
CA SER A 70 7.48 -13.56 -7.83
C SER A 70 7.65 -12.61 -6.66
N LEU A 71 7.91 -13.16 -5.48
CA LEU A 71 8.26 -12.40 -4.28
C LEU A 71 9.73 -12.62 -3.94
N ASN A 72 10.37 -11.62 -3.31
CA ASN A 72 11.74 -11.77 -2.83
C ASN A 72 11.85 -12.75 -1.64
N VAL A 73 10.79 -12.89 -0.84
CA VAL A 73 10.75 -13.76 0.35
C VAL A 73 9.39 -14.43 0.51
N ALA A 74 9.37 -15.62 1.11
CA ALA A 74 8.13 -16.31 1.49
C ALA A 74 7.57 -15.86 2.84
N GLN A 75 8.44 -15.33 3.70
CA GLN A 75 8.13 -14.90 5.05
C GLN A 75 8.65 -13.47 5.26
N VAL A 76 7.80 -12.60 5.78
CA VAL A 76 8.07 -11.18 6.00
C VAL A 76 8.13 -10.92 7.50
N PRO A 77 9.34 -10.71 8.07
CA PRO A 77 9.47 -10.28 9.46
C PRO A 77 8.92 -8.87 9.69
N PRO A 78 8.70 -8.48 10.96
CA PRO A 78 8.21 -7.14 11.30
C PRO A 78 9.18 -6.07 10.76
N GLY A 79 8.66 -5.11 9.98
CA GLY A 79 9.42 -3.97 9.46
C GLY A 79 10.30 -4.25 8.25
N GLN A 80 10.27 -5.48 7.72
CA GLN A 80 10.93 -5.80 6.47
C GLN A 80 9.97 -5.56 5.29
N PRO A 81 10.43 -4.92 4.21
CA PRO A 81 9.60 -4.74 3.03
C PRO A 81 9.46 -6.06 2.26
N LEU A 82 8.28 -6.25 1.66
CA LEU A 82 8.04 -7.28 0.65
C LEU A 82 8.21 -6.65 -0.73
N VAL A 83 9.00 -7.30 -1.59
CA VAL A 83 9.21 -6.88 -2.97
C VAL A 83 8.53 -7.89 -3.88
N ALA A 84 7.62 -7.41 -4.72
CA ALA A 84 6.93 -8.19 -5.72
C ALA A 84 7.42 -7.78 -7.11
N THR A 85 7.83 -8.76 -7.92
CA THR A 85 8.20 -8.57 -9.32
C THR A 85 7.21 -9.29 -10.20
N VAL A 86 6.65 -8.57 -11.17
CA VAL A 86 5.65 -9.08 -12.12
C VAL A 86 6.19 -8.93 -13.53
N ARG A 87 5.97 -9.96 -14.34
CA ARG A 87 6.28 -9.98 -15.76
C ARG A 87 5.08 -10.48 -16.55
N ALA A 88 4.65 -9.70 -17.53
CA ALA A 88 3.66 -10.11 -18.51
C ALA A 88 4.34 -10.32 -19.86
N THR A 89 4.19 -11.50 -20.46
CA THR A 89 4.80 -11.88 -21.74
C THR A 89 3.73 -12.21 -22.76
N ASN A 90 3.80 -11.63 -23.96
CA ASN A 90 2.93 -11.99 -25.07
C ASN A 90 3.37 -13.33 -25.67
N THR A 91 2.52 -14.36 -25.54
CA THR A 91 2.74 -15.69 -26.13
C THR A 91 1.93 -15.91 -27.40
N SER A 92 1.20 -14.90 -27.87
CA SER A 92 0.51 -14.95 -29.15
C SER A 92 1.46 -14.55 -30.30
N ASN A 93 1.05 -14.88 -31.53
CA ASN A 93 1.77 -14.49 -32.75
C ASN A 93 1.42 -13.10 -33.27
N ARG A 94 0.65 -12.31 -32.50
CA ARG A 94 0.19 -10.96 -32.88
C ARG A 94 0.40 -9.98 -31.73
N PRO A 95 0.49 -8.66 -32.00
CA PRO A 95 0.56 -7.67 -30.92
C PRO A 95 -0.70 -7.70 -30.05
N ILE A 96 -0.53 -7.56 -28.73
CA ILE A 96 -1.62 -7.45 -27.76
C ILE A 96 -1.65 -6.03 -27.21
N LYS A 97 -2.84 -5.43 -27.15
CA LYS A 97 -3.02 -4.15 -26.46
C LYS A 97 -3.26 -4.38 -24.97
N TYR A 98 -2.71 -3.52 -24.13
CA TYR A 98 -2.92 -3.58 -22.69
C TYR A 98 -3.05 -2.18 -22.08
N LEU A 99 -3.72 -2.12 -20.93
CA LEU A 99 -3.90 -0.87 -20.17
C LEU A 99 -2.78 -0.76 -19.15
N GLY A 100 -1.81 0.10 -19.45
CA GLY A 100 -0.63 0.36 -18.64
C GLY A 100 0.51 0.92 -19.49
N GLY A 101 1.25 1.91 -19.00
CA GLY A 101 2.42 2.43 -19.72
C GLY A 101 2.09 3.43 -20.82
N ASP A 102 2.21 4.73 -20.57
CA ASP A 102 2.87 5.60 -21.54
C ASP A 102 4.31 5.85 -21.09
N ALA A 103 5.10 6.56 -21.91
CA ALA A 103 6.50 6.86 -21.60
C ALA A 103 6.71 7.60 -20.26
N THR A 104 5.63 8.09 -19.63
CA THR A 104 5.64 8.80 -18.34
C THR A 104 5.01 8.01 -17.20
N CYS A 105 4.29 6.91 -17.45
CA CYS A 105 3.65 6.13 -16.39
C CYS A 105 3.80 4.61 -16.47
N VAL A 106 4.76 4.08 -15.71
CA VAL A 106 5.15 2.66 -15.66
C VAL A 106 4.24 1.83 -14.75
N ALA A 107 2.92 1.85 -14.95
CA ALA A 107 2.02 0.89 -14.30
C ALA A 107 1.73 -0.27 -15.25
N THR A 108 2.63 -1.24 -15.30
CA THR A 108 2.50 -2.47 -16.10
C THR A 108 1.34 -3.36 -15.64
N ALA A 109 1.12 -3.43 -14.33
CA ALA A 109 0.10 -4.25 -13.69
C ALA A 109 -0.38 -3.55 -12.42
N SER A 110 -1.59 -3.88 -11.96
CA SER A 110 -2.03 -3.52 -10.60
C SER A 110 -1.60 -4.63 -9.65
N LEU A 111 -0.93 -4.27 -8.55
CA LEU A 111 -0.52 -5.19 -7.49
C LEU A 111 -1.13 -4.71 -6.18
N TRP A 112 -1.71 -5.61 -5.40
CA TRP A 112 -2.19 -5.30 -4.06
C TRP A 112 -2.05 -6.49 -3.12
N VAL A 113 -1.95 -6.22 -1.82
CA VAL A 113 -2.05 -7.25 -0.79
C VAL A 113 -3.53 -7.46 -0.46
N ASP A 114 -3.98 -8.71 -0.54
CA ASP A 114 -5.31 -9.12 -0.10
C ASP A 114 -5.28 -9.54 1.38
N PHE A 115 -6.18 -8.94 2.15
CA PHE A 115 -6.37 -9.18 3.57
C PHE A 115 -7.69 -9.89 3.89
N SER A 116 -8.30 -10.59 2.92
CA SER A 116 -9.54 -11.34 3.10
C SER A 116 -9.53 -12.34 4.28
N GLY A 117 -8.35 -12.88 4.64
CA GLY A 117 -8.16 -13.75 5.81
C GLY A 117 -7.82 -13.02 7.13
N LEU A 118 -7.72 -11.70 7.13
CA LEU A 118 -7.28 -10.91 8.29
C LEU A 118 -8.34 -10.91 9.41
N LYS A 119 -7.91 -11.34 10.59
CA LYS A 119 -8.69 -11.20 11.84
C LYS A 119 -8.03 -10.12 12.70
N LEU A 120 -8.67 -8.96 12.79
CA LEU A 120 -8.26 -7.91 13.74
C LEU A 120 -9.03 -8.10 15.04
N ASP A 121 -8.37 -7.83 16.17
CA ASP A 121 -9.06 -7.61 17.43
C ASP A 121 -9.80 -6.27 17.34
N GLU A 122 -11.13 -6.37 17.27
CA GLU A 122 -12.01 -5.23 17.11
C GLU A 122 -12.30 -4.55 18.44
N GLY A 123 -11.88 -5.08 19.59
CA GLY A 123 -12.16 -4.49 20.90
C GLY A 123 -13.65 -4.60 21.31
N ARG A 124 -14.16 -3.65 22.09
CA ARG A 124 -15.56 -3.66 22.57
C ARG A 124 -16.55 -3.10 21.55
N THR A 125 -17.79 -3.56 21.57
CA THR A 125 -18.87 -2.95 20.78
C THR A 125 -19.34 -1.65 21.42
N TRP A 126 -19.65 -0.64 20.60
CA TRP A 126 -20.23 0.63 21.03
C TRP A 126 -21.64 0.80 20.45
N PRO A 127 -22.59 1.38 21.20
CA PRO A 127 -23.90 1.69 20.67
C PRO A 127 -23.90 2.98 19.83
N GLY A 128 -24.87 3.09 18.92
CA GLY A 128 -25.17 4.30 18.16
C GLY A 128 -24.00 4.77 17.28
N VAL A 129 -23.89 6.10 17.10
CA VAL A 129 -22.93 6.75 16.20
C VAL A 129 -21.48 6.34 16.50
N GLN A 130 -21.11 6.12 17.77
CA GLN A 130 -19.77 5.66 18.13
C GLN A 130 -19.46 4.26 17.58
N GLY A 131 -20.47 3.38 17.58
CA GLY A 131 -20.39 2.06 16.94
C GLY A 131 -20.23 2.18 15.44
N ASP A 132 -21.05 3.00 14.79
CA ASP A 132 -21.01 3.20 13.34
C ASP A 132 -19.64 3.75 12.87
N VAL A 133 -19.08 4.73 13.61
CA VAL A 133 -17.72 5.23 13.41
C VAL A 133 -16.71 4.10 13.50
N LYS A 134 -16.75 3.33 14.58
CA LYS A 134 -15.79 2.27 14.83
C LYS A 134 -15.81 1.22 13.72
N ASP A 135 -17.00 0.76 13.34
CA ASP A 135 -17.18 -0.24 12.29
C ASP A 135 -16.67 0.27 10.95
N GLY A 136 -16.90 1.55 10.64
CA GLY A 136 -16.34 2.23 9.47
C GLY A 136 -14.81 2.21 9.45
N LEU A 137 -14.18 2.64 10.56
CA LEU A 137 -12.72 2.70 10.69
C LEU A 137 -12.05 1.31 10.63
N ILE A 138 -12.66 0.30 11.25
CA ILE A 138 -12.16 -1.08 11.21
C ILE A 138 -12.28 -1.65 9.80
N ARG A 139 -13.39 -1.43 9.11
CA ARG A 139 -13.56 -1.85 7.72
C ARG A 139 -12.51 -1.22 6.80
N ALA A 140 -12.32 0.10 6.90
CA ALA A 140 -11.30 0.83 6.13
C ALA A 140 -9.88 0.29 6.39
N THR A 141 -9.57 -0.11 7.63
CA THR A 141 -8.27 -0.68 8.00
C THR A 141 -8.01 -2.04 7.31
N LYS A 142 -9.05 -2.81 7.01
CA LYS A 142 -8.95 -4.14 6.37
C LYS A 142 -8.92 -4.06 4.84
N GLU A 143 -9.01 -2.86 4.25
CA GLU A 143 -9.00 -2.70 2.81
C GLU A 143 -7.67 -3.18 2.18
N PRO A 144 -7.71 -3.74 0.96
CA PRO A 144 -6.52 -4.11 0.23
C PRO A 144 -5.56 -2.93 0.05
N VAL A 145 -4.26 -3.19 0.18
CA VAL A 145 -3.22 -2.16 0.02
C VAL A 145 -2.55 -2.34 -1.33
N SER A 146 -2.66 -1.32 -2.19
CA SER A 146 -1.91 -1.26 -3.45
C SER A 146 -0.41 -1.15 -3.18
N LEU A 147 0.40 -1.90 -3.92
CA LEU A 147 1.85 -1.80 -3.84
C LEU A 147 2.34 -0.63 -4.67
N ALA A 148 3.31 0.12 -4.13
CA ALA A 148 3.94 1.20 -4.86
C ALA A 148 4.96 0.64 -5.86
N ALA A 149 4.74 0.87 -7.14
CA ALA A 149 5.71 0.52 -8.18
C ALA A 149 6.98 1.37 -8.04
N VAL A 150 8.15 0.73 -8.08
CA VAL A 150 9.44 1.40 -7.98
C VAL A 150 9.63 2.29 -9.21
N GLY A 151 9.81 3.60 -8.98
CA GLY A 151 9.99 4.59 -10.04
C GLY A 151 8.69 5.12 -10.65
N ALA A 152 7.52 4.72 -10.16
CA ALA A 152 6.26 5.35 -10.56
C ALA A 152 6.13 6.77 -9.95
N PRO A 153 5.60 7.75 -10.71
CA PRO A 153 5.29 9.07 -10.15
C PRO A 153 4.27 8.95 -9.01
N ARG A 154 4.42 9.78 -7.96
CA ARG A 154 3.50 9.81 -6.81
C ARG A 154 2.09 10.28 -7.18
N SER A 155 1.95 11.03 -8.27
CA SER A 155 0.68 11.32 -8.93
C SER A 155 0.32 10.11 -9.79
N GLY A 156 -0.79 9.44 -9.48
CA GLY A 156 -1.21 8.21 -10.16
C GLY A 156 -1.19 8.32 -11.68
N CYS A 157 -1.03 7.18 -12.36
CA CYS A 157 -1.12 7.13 -13.81
C CYS A 157 -2.48 7.62 -14.26
N ASP A 158 -2.48 8.63 -15.11
CA ASP A 158 -3.70 9.10 -15.73
C ASP A 158 -4.20 7.98 -16.65
N ILE A 159 -5.33 7.36 -16.30
CA ILE A 159 -5.96 6.26 -17.07
C ILE A 159 -6.34 6.73 -18.50
N VAL A 160 -6.26 8.03 -18.77
CA VAL A 160 -6.46 8.65 -20.08
C VAL A 160 -5.30 8.39 -21.05
N SER A 161 -4.14 7.89 -20.58
CA SER A 161 -3.05 7.44 -21.46
C SER A 161 -3.50 6.25 -22.32
N GLY A 162 -3.40 6.36 -23.64
CA GLY A 162 -3.88 5.35 -24.58
C GLY A 162 -3.27 3.95 -24.39
N ALA A 163 -3.96 2.91 -24.90
CA ALA A 163 -3.52 1.52 -24.75
C ALA A 163 -2.12 1.29 -25.37
N SER A 164 -1.22 0.72 -24.58
CA SER A 164 0.10 0.27 -25.03
C SER A 164 0.02 -1.07 -25.77
N LYS A 165 1.07 -1.41 -26.53
CA LYS A 165 1.14 -2.67 -27.29
C LYS A 165 2.34 -3.49 -26.86
N LEU A 166 2.14 -4.80 -26.77
CA LEU A 166 3.17 -5.80 -26.51
C LEU A 166 3.33 -6.66 -27.77
N ALA A 167 4.46 -6.59 -28.45
CA ALA A 167 4.77 -7.38 -29.64
C ALA A 167 4.85 -8.88 -29.31
N PRO A 168 4.76 -9.79 -30.30
CA PRO A 168 4.93 -11.23 -30.07
C PRO A 168 6.25 -11.50 -29.34
N THR A 169 6.22 -12.36 -28.31
CA THR A 169 7.35 -12.71 -27.42
C THR A 169 7.90 -11.58 -26.54
N GLU A 170 7.43 -10.34 -26.73
CA GLU A 170 7.83 -9.22 -25.89
C GLU A 170 7.27 -9.38 -24.48
N SER A 171 8.01 -8.85 -23.51
CA SER A 171 7.59 -8.84 -22.12
C SER A 171 7.77 -7.47 -21.50
N VAL A 172 6.83 -7.11 -20.63
CA VAL A 172 6.90 -5.93 -19.78
C VAL A 172 6.97 -6.38 -18.32
N SER A 173 7.70 -5.62 -17.51
CA SER A 173 8.00 -5.96 -16.12
C SER A 173 7.81 -4.76 -15.21
N THR A 174 7.29 -4.99 -14.01
CA THR A 174 7.26 -4.00 -12.93
C THR A 174 7.69 -4.63 -11.61
N THR A 175 8.29 -3.82 -10.75
CA THR A 175 8.61 -4.19 -9.38
C THR A 175 7.90 -3.24 -8.45
N ALA A 176 7.25 -3.78 -7.42
CA ALA A 176 6.51 -2.99 -6.45
C ALA A 176 6.89 -3.40 -5.03
N ILE A 177 6.78 -2.46 -4.10
CA ILE A 177 7.17 -2.64 -2.71
C ILE A 177 5.96 -2.45 -1.81
N TRP A 178 5.82 -3.35 -0.85
CA TRP A 178 4.94 -3.21 0.30
C TRP A 178 5.77 -3.08 1.57
N ASP A 179 5.43 -2.14 2.43
CA ASP A 179 6.20 -1.80 3.63
C ASP A 179 5.75 -2.57 4.90
N GLY A 180 4.85 -3.54 4.74
CA GLY A 180 4.36 -4.38 5.84
C GLY A 180 3.21 -3.76 6.65
N ARG A 181 2.52 -2.75 6.12
CA ARG A 181 1.40 -2.06 6.80
C ARG A 181 0.06 -2.24 6.08
N LEU A 182 -1.01 -2.15 6.86
CA LEU A 182 -2.39 -2.03 6.39
C LEU A 182 -2.70 -0.61 5.87
N SER A 183 -3.88 -0.40 5.28
CA SER A 183 -4.31 0.88 4.69
C SER A 183 -4.25 2.07 5.66
N GLY A 184 -4.48 1.82 6.96
CA GLY A 184 -4.33 2.81 8.03
C GLY A 184 -2.93 2.91 8.64
N GLY A 185 -1.88 2.41 8.00
CA GLY A 185 -0.49 2.45 8.51
C GLY A 185 -0.19 1.49 9.69
N TYR A 186 -1.19 0.79 10.20
CA TYR A 186 -0.99 -0.21 11.25
C TYR A 186 -0.13 -1.37 10.75
N PRO A 187 0.89 -1.83 11.49
CA PRO A 187 1.69 -2.96 11.08
C PRO A 187 0.83 -4.22 10.92
N THR A 188 1.00 -4.92 9.81
CA THR A 188 0.18 -6.10 9.52
C THR A 188 0.44 -7.21 10.54
N PRO A 189 -0.62 -7.79 11.15
CA PRO A 189 -0.46 -8.92 12.06
C PRO A 189 0.19 -10.14 11.41
N ALA A 190 0.70 -11.05 12.24
CA ALA A 190 1.13 -12.36 11.78
C ALA A 190 -0.04 -13.11 11.12
N GLY A 191 0.22 -13.73 9.97
CA GLY A 191 -0.82 -14.38 9.19
C GLY A 191 -0.35 -14.81 7.80
N SER A 192 -1.24 -15.52 7.10
CA SER A 192 -1.05 -15.85 5.68
C SER A 192 -1.86 -14.88 4.83
N TYR A 193 -1.22 -14.34 3.80
CA TYR A 193 -1.80 -13.34 2.90
C TYR A 193 -1.37 -13.64 1.46
N GLU A 194 -1.95 -12.91 0.53
CA GLU A 194 -1.61 -13.04 -0.89
C GLU A 194 -1.32 -11.69 -1.51
N VAL A 195 -0.29 -11.62 -2.34
CA VAL A 195 -0.16 -10.55 -3.32
C VAL A 195 -0.99 -10.94 -4.53
N LYS A 196 -2.01 -10.15 -4.82
CA LYS A 196 -2.82 -10.27 -6.03
C LYS A 196 -2.23 -9.38 -7.12
N VAL A 197 -2.21 -9.91 -8.33
CA VAL A 197 -1.69 -9.22 -9.50
C VAL A 197 -2.74 -9.26 -10.59
N ARG A 198 -3.01 -8.10 -11.19
CA ARG A 198 -3.91 -7.94 -12.32
C ARG A 198 -3.21 -7.27 -13.49
N PHE A 199 -3.37 -7.88 -14.66
CA PHE A 199 -2.97 -7.33 -15.94
C PHE A 199 -4.21 -7.17 -16.83
N LEU A 200 -4.42 -5.98 -17.38
CA LEU A 200 -5.61 -5.65 -18.17
C LEU A 200 -5.26 -5.66 -19.66
N VAL A 201 -5.90 -6.55 -20.41
CA VAL A 201 -5.73 -6.70 -21.86
C VAL A 201 -6.93 -6.10 -22.57
N GLU A 202 -6.69 -5.39 -23.66
CA GLU A 202 -7.73 -4.86 -24.55
C GLU A 202 -7.72 -5.65 -25.87
N ALA A 203 -8.85 -6.26 -26.20
CA ALA A 203 -9.05 -6.94 -27.48
C ALA A 203 -9.21 -5.94 -28.63
N ALA A 204 -9.18 -6.43 -29.88
CA ALA A 204 -9.25 -5.59 -31.07
C ALA A 204 -10.59 -4.83 -31.20
N ASP A 205 -11.67 -5.39 -30.64
CA ASP A 205 -13.01 -4.82 -30.56
C ASP A 205 -13.19 -3.86 -29.37
N GLY A 206 -12.13 -3.61 -28.59
CA GLY A 206 -12.15 -2.76 -27.41
C GLY A 206 -12.63 -3.46 -26.13
N VAL A 207 -12.99 -4.75 -26.20
CA VAL A 207 -13.38 -5.52 -25.01
C VAL A 207 -12.18 -5.70 -24.09
N LYS A 208 -12.35 -5.34 -22.82
CA LYS A 208 -11.31 -5.47 -21.79
C LYS A 208 -11.43 -6.82 -21.10
N SER A 209 -10.32 -7.52 -20.93
CA SER A 209 -10.22 -8.76 -20.16
C SER A 209 -9.13 -8.66 -19.11
N GLU A 210 -9.28 -9.39 -18.01
CA GLU A 210 -8.31 -9.40 -16.92
C GLU A 210 -7.55 -10.73 -16.90
N VAL A 211 -6.24 -10.65 -16.71
CA VAL A 211 -5.39 -11.80 -16.36
C VAL A 211 -4.99 -11.62 -14.90
N LEU A 212 -5.35 -12.59 -14.06
CA LEU A 212 -5.21 -12.53 -12.60
C LEU A 212 -4.33 -13.67 -12.09
N THR A 213 -3.39 -13.35 -11.22
CA THR A 213 -2.62 -14.35 -10.46
C THR A 213 -2.46 -13.93 -9.00
N SER A 214 -2.17 -14.88 -8.12
CA SER A 214 -1.90 -14.66 -6.71
C SER A 214 -0.62 -15.35 -6.29
N VAL A 215 0.16 -14.70 -5.42
CA VAL A 215 1.36 -15.27 -4.81
C VAL A 215 1.19 -15.27 -3.29
N PRO A 216 1.18 -16.44 -2.63
CA PRO A 216 1.01 -16.51 -1.18
C PRO A 216 2.30 -16.12 -0.47
N PHE A 217 2.17 -15.49 0.70
CA PHE A 217 3.27 -15.23 1.63
C PHE A 217 2.76 -15.25 3.08
N ARG A 218 3.70 -15.19 4.03
CA ARG A 218 3.38 -15.10 5.46
C ARG A 218 4.03 -13.89 6.09
N VAL A 219 3.30 -13.17 6.94
CA VAL A 219 3.90 -12.25 7.91
C VAL A 219 4.25 -13.06 9.15
N VAL A 220 5.50 -12.97 9.58
CA VAL A 220 6.01 -13.67 10.77
C VAL A 220 6.35 -12.67 11.85
N GLY A 221 6.09 -13.02 13.11
CA GLY A 221 6.26 -12.12 14.25
C GLY A 221 5.17 -11.04 14.34
N SER A 222 5.18 -10.28 15.42
CA SER A 222 4.21 -9.23 15.69
C SER A 222 4.89 -8.00 16.28
N TRP A 223 4.40 -6.83 15.92
CA TRP A 223 4.73 -5.61 16.63
C TRP A 223 3.98 -5.57 17.96
N ASN A 224 4.61 -5.07 19.01
CA ASN A 224 3.93 -4.79 20.27
C ASN A 224 3.11 -3.50 20.16
N VAL A 225 2.03 -3.53 19.38
CA VAL A 225 1.14 -2.39 19.15
C VAL A 225 -0.28 -2.82 19.49
N ASN A 226 -1.01 -1.97 20.20
CA ASN A 226 -2.40 -2.23 20.54
C ASN A 226 -3.23 -2.32 19.25
N PRO A 227 -4.05 -3.36 19.02
CA PRO A 227 -4.84 -3.47 17.79
C PRO A 227 -5.74 -2.23 17.55
N PRO A 228 -6.03 -1.89 16.28
CA PRO A 228 -6.85 -0.72 15.93
C PRO A 228 -8.16 -0.61 16.71
N GLY A 229 -8.87 -1.72 16.93
CA GLY A 229 -10.15 -1.71 17.66
C GLY A 229 -10.04 -1.23 19.10
N LYS A 230 -8.97 -1.61 19.79
CA LYS A 230 -8.69 -1.18 21.17
C LYS A 230 -8.19 0.26 21.24
N ALA A 231 -7.41 0.71 20.26
CA ALA A 231 -7.03 2.11 20.17
C ALA A 231 -8.25 3.02 19.94
N ILE A 232 -9.17 2.61 19.05
CA ILE A 232 -10.43 3.30 18.83
C ILE A 232 -11.31 3.30 20.09
N ASP A 233 -11.32 2.21 20.88
CA ASP A 233 -12.02 2.19 22.17
C ASP A 233 -11.53 3.27 23.15
N ILE A 234 -10.23 3.49 23.19
CA ILE A 234 -9.63 4.54 24.01
C ILE A 234 -10.04 5.92 23.50
N MET A 235 -10.05 6.13 22.17
CA MET A 235 -10.48 7.39 21.55
C MET A 235 -11.95 7.68 21.81
N LEU A 236 -12.84 6.71 21.59
CA LEU A 236 -14.29 6.85 21.79
C LEU A 236 -14.67 7.01 23.26
N SER A 237 -13.82 6.58 24.19
CA SER A 237 -14.00 6.85 25.62
C SER A 237 -13.77 8.29 26.03
N GLN A 238 -13.22 9.13 25.14
CA GLN A 238 -12.96 10.54 25.45
C GLN A 238 -14.26 11.35 25.45
N PRO A 239 -14.64 11.98 26.59
CA PRO A 239 -15.90 12.73 26.67
C PRO A 239 -16.01 13.86 25.64
N LYS A 240 -14.88 14.49 25.29
CA LYS A 240 -14.83 15.54 24.27
C LYS A 240 -15.19 15.03 22.88
N LEU A 241 -14.73 13.82 22.51
CA LEU A 241 -15.10 13.21 21.24
C LEU A 241 -16.58 12.82 21.24
N ALA A 242 -17.06 12.21 22.33
CA ALA A 242 -18.47 11.85 22.45
C ALA A 242 -19.40 13.08 22.33
N ALA A 243 -19.06 14.19 22.98
CA ALA A 243 -19.80 15.44 22.85
C ALA A 243 -19.77 15.99 21.42
N TRP A 244 -18.58 16.02 20.79
CA TRP A 244 -18.45 16.51 19.41
C TRP A 244 -19.27 15.68 18.42
N LEU A 245 -19.26 14.35 18.54
CA LEU A 245 -20.05 13.45 17.69
C LEU A 245 -21.56 13.63 17.89
N ALA A 246 -22.00 14.01 19.09
CA ALA A 246 -23.40 14.31 19.36
C ALA A 246 -23.82 15.65 18.72
N ASP A 247 -22.94 16.64 18.73
CA ASP A 247 -23.19 17.97 18.15
C ASP A 247 -23.02 18.01 16.62
N HIS A 248 -22.25 17.06 16.06
CA HIS A 248 -21.94 16.94 14.64
C HIS A 248 -22.37 15.57 14.14
N PRO A 249 -23.65 15.39 13.74
CA PRO A 249 -24.12 14.12 13.18
C PRO A 249 -23.42 13.80 11.86
N GLN A 250 -23.35 12.52 11.52
CA GLN A 250 -22.52 11.99 10.43
C GLN A 250 -22.80 12.60 9.06
N GLU A 251 -24.04 13.02 8.79
CA GLU A 251 -24.44 13.67 7.54
C GLU A 251 -23.76 15.03 7.33
N ARG A 252 -23.19 15.60 8.40
CA ARG A 252 -22.42 16.85 8.37
C ARG A 252 -20.93 16.63 8.28
N TRP A 253 -20.44 15.40 8.12
CA TRP A 253 -19.00 15.14 7.99
C TRP A 253 -18.57 15.27 6.54
N SER A 254 -17.43 15.94 6.33
CA SER A 254 -16.76 16.02 5.04
C SER A 254 -15.68 14.95 4.92
N GLU A 255 -15.02 14.61 6.03
CA GLU A 255 -13.91 13.66 6.03
C GLU A 255 -13.80 12.93 7.38
N ILE A 256 -13.36 11.68 7.32
CA ILE A 256 -12.89 10.93 8.49
C ILE A 256 -11.60 10.21 8.12
N HIS A 257 -10.57 10.40 8.94
CA HIS A 257 -9.25 9.84 8.72
C HIS A 257 -8.75 9.14 9.99
N PHE A 258 -8.29 7.89 9.85
CA PHE A 258 -7.72 7.12 10.93
C PHE A 258 -6.42 6.48 10.48
N MET A 259 -5.33 6.77 11.19
CA MET A 259 -4.02 6.21 10.87
C MET A 259 -3.19 5.87 12.11
N PHE A 260 -2.29 4.92 11.94
CA PHE A 260 -1.13 4.69 12.78
C PHE A 260 0.08 5.37 12.14
N SER A 261 0.57 6.44 12.75
CA SER A 261 1.64 7.25 12.17
C SER A 261 3.03 6.69 12.48
N SER A 262 4.04 7.19 11.75
CA SER A 262 5.45 6.83 11.94
C SER A 262 5.99 7.16 13.34
N SER A 263 5.31 8.04 14.08
CA SER A 263 5.58 8.37 15.49
C SER A 263 5.00 7.35 16.47
N ASN A 264 4.57 6.17 16.00
CA ASN A 264 4.01 5.08 16.80
C ASN A 264 2.78 5.52 17.62
N ARG A 265 1.88 6.29 17.02
CA ARG A 265 0.63 6.73 17.65
C ARG A 265 -0.54 6.53 16.69
N TYR A 266 -1.71 6.30 17.26
CA TYR A 266 -2.97 6.34 16.50
C TYR A 266 -3.48 7.77 16.45
N GLU A 267 -4.00 8.18 15.31
CA GLU A 267 -4.57 9.49 15.04
C GLU A 267 -5.93 9.31 14.35
N LEU A 268 -6.97 9.90 14.93
CA LEU A 268 -8.30 10.04 14.38
C LEU A 268 -8.55 11.53 14.13
N GLU A 269 -8.98 11.85 12.92
CA GLU A 269 -9.44 13.18 12.54
C GLU A 269 -10.83 13.05 11.92
N ILE A 270 -11.77 13.88 12.37
CA ILE A 270 -13.09 14.00 11.75
C ILE A 270 -13.30 15.48 11.45
N ALA A 271 -13.57 15.79 10.19
CA ALA A 271 -13.87 17.13 9.72
C ALA A 271 -15.34 17.24 9.36
N ALA A 272 -15.96 18.36 9.75
CA ALA A 272 -17.32 18.72 9.41
C ALA A 272 -17.37 19.62 8.16
N VAL A 273 -18.52 19.67 7.50
CA VAL A 273 -18.77 20.50 6.31
C VAL A 273 -18.66 22.00 6.58
N ASP A 274 -18.81 22.42 7.83
CA ASP A 274 -18.63 23.81 8.28
C ASP A 274 -17.16 24.14 8.62
N GLY A 275 -16.25 23.20 8.42
CA GLY A 275 -14.82 23.37 8.62
C GLY A 275 -14.33 23.08 10.04
N GLN A 276 -15.22 22.75 10.99
CA GLN A 276 -14.79 22.31 12.32
C GLN A 276 -14.16 20.93 12.25
N THR A 277 -13.07 20.74 13.00
CA THR A 277 -12.37 19.46 13.05
C THR A 277 -12.14 19.02 14.48
N ILE A 278 -12.35 17.73 14.76
CA ILE A 278 -11.87 17.09 15.98
C ILE A 278 -10.72 16.13 15.66
N ARG A 279 -9.64 16.25 16.44
CA ARG A 279 -8.47 15.37 16.38
C ARG A 279 -8.28 14.66 17.71
N VAL A 280 -8.16 13.34 17.66
CA VAL A 280 -7.85 12.49 18.81
C VAL A 280 -6.62 11.67 18.50
N ALA A 281 -5.63 11.67 19.39
CA ALA A 281 -4.45 10.82 19.24
C ALA A 281 -4.20 9.98 20.49
N VAL A 282 -3.82 8.72 20.30
CA VAL A 282 -3.41 7.81 21.37
C VAL A 282 -1.93 7.47 21.17
N ALA A 283 -1.09 7.96 22.08
CA ALA A 283 0.36 7.79 22.01
C ALA A 283 0.80 6.36 22.38
N GLY A 284 2.11 6.11 22.33
CA GLY A 284 2.73 4.91 22.91
C GLY A 284 2.15 3.61 22.34
N GLN A 285 2.07 3.51 21.02
CA GLN A 285 1.57 2.32 20.33
C GLN A 285 0.12 1.94 20.68
N GLY A 286 -0.69 2.92 21.08
CA GLY A 286 -2.08 2.70 21.51
C GLY A 286 -2.23 2.35 22.99
N TYR A 287 -1.17 2.48 23.81
CA TYR A 287 -1.19 2.30 25.26
C TYR A 287 -0.96 3.59 26.05
N GLY A 288 -0.55 4.66 25.37
CA GLY A 288 -0.16 5.92 25.97
C GLY A 288 -1.31 6.90 26.22
N PRO A 289 -0.98 8.12 26.67
CA PRO A 289 -1.97 9.16 26.92
C PRO A 289 -2.75 9.51 25.65
N THR A 290 -3.98 9.98 25.85
CA THR A 290 -4.85 10.47 24.79
C THR A 290 -4.85 12.00 24.78
N THR A 291 -4.70 12.59 23.58
CA THR A 291 -4.84 14.03 23.36
C THR A 291 -6.04 14.30 22.49
N VAL A 292 -6.88 15.28 22.85
CA VAL A 292 -8.05 15.70 22.08
C VAL A 292 -7.96 17.20 21.80
N ALA A 293 -8.06 17.59 20.53
CA ALA A 293 -8.08 18.98 20.08
C ALA A 293 -9.29 19.21 19.16
N VAL A 294 -9.90 20.38 19.28
CA VAL A 294 -10.97 20.87 18.39
C VAL A 294 -10.48 22.19 17.79
N SER A 295 -10.64 22.36 16.49
CA SER A 295 -10.22 23.55 15.74
C SER A 295 -11.25 23.96 14.71
#